data_AF-A0A349SDU2-F1
#
_entry.id   AF-A0A349SDU2-F1
#
_cell.length_a   1.000
_cell.length_b   1.000
_cell.length_c   1.000
_cell.angle_alpha   90.00
_cell.angle_beta   90.00
_cell.angle_gamma   90.00
#
_symmetry.space_group_name_H-M   'P 1'
#
loop_
_entity.id
_entity.type
_entity.pdbx_description
1 polymer ?
#
loop_
_entity_poly.entity_id
_entity_poly.type
_entity_poly.pdbx_seq_one_letter_code
_entity_poly.pdbx_strand_id
1 'polypeptide(L)'
;MNSPEKTLDPVTVELIKGALQSARSEMEALIDRTSMSPFIREKKDYFTAVFDRQGRLISGTRVPLAGNLIDCILEQYPQDDMRDGDLYIYNDPYWSKGAVSHLPDMVFVAPVFSRSELMGFAEAWGHLWDIGGLMPGSISPDATETFHEGILVPPTRIYRAGQFNEEVMRMFLRNSRFPEMV
;
A
#
# COMPACT_ATOMS: atom_id res chain seq x y z
N MET A 1 -20.80 15.64 32.50
CA MET A 1 -22.01 15.38 31.69
C MET A 1 -21.60 14.40 30.61
N ASN A 2 -21.99 13.13 30.74
CA ASN A 2 -21.73 12.13 29.70
C ASN A 2 -22.56 12.52 28.48
N SER A 3 -21.89 12.70 27.34
CA SER A 3 -22.59 12.85 26.06
C SER A 3 -23.44 11.59 25.84
N PRO A 4 -24.69 11.69 25.36
CA PRO A 4 -25.50 10.51 25.08
C PRO A 4 -24.73 9.60 24.12
N GLU A 5 -24.65 8.30 24.43
CA GLU A 5 -24.12 7.31 23.49
C GLU A 5 -24.88 7.48 22.17
N LYS A 6 -24.18 7.91 21.13
CA LYS A 6 -24.72 7.89 19.77
C LYS A 6 -24.86 6.41 19.39
N THR A 7 -26.05 5.86 19.57
CA THR A 7 -26.42 4.58 18.99
C THR A 7 -26.35 4.73 17.47
N LEU A 8 -25.35 4.10 16.85
CA LEU A 8 -25.22 4.03 15.41
C LEU A 8 -26.40 3.21 14.87
N ASP A 9 -27.10 3.75 13.86
CA ASP A 9 -28.18 3.04 13.19
C ASP A 9 -27.62 1.75 12.52
N PRO A 10 -28.11 0.56 12.89
CA PRO A 10 -27.59 -0.71 12.37
C PRO A 10 -27.69 -0.81 10.84
N VAL A 11 -28.73 -0.21 10.24
CA VAL A 11 -28.89 -0.20 8.77
C VAL A 11 -27.76 0.61 8.13
N THR A 12 -27.48 1.80 8.65
CA THR A 12 -26.37 2.64 8.20
C THR A 12 -25.02 1.92 8.32
N VAL A 13 -24.78 1.18 9.40
CA VAL A 13 -23.54 0.41 9.59
C VAL A 13 -23.37 -0.65 8.51
N GLU A 14 -24.39 -1.46 8.24
CA GLU A 14 -24.32 -2.49 7.20
C GLU A 14 -24.22 -1.90 5.79
N LEU A 15 -24.86 -0.75 5.52
CA LEU A 15 -24.70 -0.04 4.25
C LEU A 15 -23.26 0.45 4.04
N ILE A 16 -22.64 1.07 5.05
CA ILE A 16 -21.26 1.54 4.97
C ILE A 16 -20.31 0.36 4.78
N LYS A 17 -20.50 -0.72 5.54
CA LYS A 17 -19.70 -1.94 5.41
C LYS A 17 -19.81 -2.55 4.01
N GLY A 18 -21.02 -2.65 3.45
CA GLY A 18 -21.24 -3.12 2.09
C GLY A 18 -20.56 -2.22 1.04
N ALA A 19 -20.64 -0.90 1.20
CA ALA A 19 -19.98 0.05 0.32
C ALA A 19 -18.45 -0.09 0.36
N LEU A 20 -17.84 -0.23 1.54
CA LEU A 20 -16.40 -0.45 1.70
C LEU A 20 -15.96 -1.79 1.07
N GLN A 21 -16.76 -2.84 1.25
CA GLN A 21 -16.50 -4.14 0.61
C GLN A 21 -16.57 -4.05 -0.91
N SER A 22 -17.55 -3.32 -1.45
CA SER A 22 -17.69 -3.09 -2.90
C SER A 22 -16.49 -2.31 -3.44
N ALA A 23 -16.10 -1.22 -2.78
CA ALA A 23 -14.93 -0.42 -3.17
C ALA A 23 -13.65 -1.26 -3.19
N ARG A 24 -13.42 -2.07 -2.15
CA ARG A 24 -12.30 -3.03 -2.11
C ARG A 24 -12.36 -4.02 -3.27
N SER A 25 -13.51 -4.61 -3.56
CA SER A 25 -13.65 -5.54 -4.69
C SER A 25 -13.37 -4.87 -6.04
N GLU A 26 -13.71 -3.59 -6.21
CA GLU A 26 -13.30 -2.81 -7.38
C GLU A 26 -11.78 -2.60 -7.42
N MET A 27 -11.13 -2.27 -6.29
CA MET A 27 -9.67 -2.17 -6.21
C MET A 27 -8.99 -3.49 -6.61
N GLU A 28 -9.47 -4.62 -6.09
CA GLU A 28 -8.96 -5.95 -6.42
C GLU A 28 -9.12 -6.25 -7.93
N ALA A 29 -10.29 -5.96 -8.50
CA ALA A 29 -10.56 -6.15 -9.92
C ALA A 29 -9.69 -5.25 -10.83
N LEU A 30 -9.34 -4.04 -10.38
CA LEU A 30 -8.42 -3.15 -11.07
C LEU A 30 -7.01 -3.73 -11.09
N ILE A 31 -6.49 -4.16 -9.93
CA ILE A 31 -5.15 -4.76 -9.84
C ILE A 31 -5.07 -6.00 -10.74
N ASP A 32 -6.09 -6.85 -10.67
CA ASP A 32 -6.16 -8.10 -11.42
C ASP A 32 -6.11 -7.91 -12.94
N ARG A 33 -6.76 -6.86 -13.46
CA ARG A 33 -6.85 -6.64 -14.90
C ARG A 33 -5.67 -5.83 -15.47
N THR A 34 -4.96 -5.08 -14.63
CA THR A 34 -3.88 -4.18 -15.10
C THR A 34 -2.48 -4.69 -14.78
N SER A 35 -2.33 -5.56 -13.79
CA SER A 35 -1.00 -6.03 -13.42
C SER A 35 -0.37 -6.91 -14.50
N MET A 36 0.90 -6.61 -14.79
CA MET A 36 1.74 -7.40 -15.70
C MET A 36 2.58 -8.45 -14.97
N SER A 37 2.74 -8.32 -13.64
CA SER A 37 3.49 -9.27 -12.81
C SER A 37 2.76 -10.62 -12.73
N PRO A 38 3.40 -11.74 -13.07
CA PRO A 38 2.81 -13.07 -12.91
C PRO A 38 2.43 -13.41 -11.47
N PHE A 39 3.13 -12.87 -10.47
CA PHE A 39 2.78 -13.06 -9.05
C PHE A 39 1.42 -12.43 -8.71
N ILE A 40 1.16 -11.24 -9.22
CA ILE A 40 -0.12 -10.58 -8.99
C ILE A 40 -1.20 -11.20 -9.88
N ARG A 41 -0.95 -11.35 -11.18
CA ARG A 41 -1.97 -11.77 -12.15
C ARG A 41 -2.39 -13.24 -11.99
N GLU A 42 -1.43 -14.15 -11.81
CA GLU A 42 -1.70 -15.59 -11.75
C GLU A 42 -1.80 -16.11 -10.31
N LYS A 43 -0.89 -15.69 -9.41
CA LYS A 43 -0.91 -16.17 -8.01
C LYS A 43 -1.85 -15.39 -7.11
N LYS A 44 -2.30 -14.21 -7.54
CA LYS A 44 -3.13 -13.31 -6.73
C LYS A 44 -2.43 -12.89 -5.45
N ASP A 45 -1.12 -12.67 -5.56
CA ASP A 45 -0.26 -12.27 -4.44
C ASP A 45 -0.27 -10.74 -4.29
N TYR A 46 -1.43 -10.27 -3.82
CA TYR A 46 -1.69 -8.87 -3.54
C TYR A 46 -2.74 -8.75 -2.44
N PHE A 47 -2.79 -7.58 -1.83
CA PHE A 47 -3.75 -7.23 -0.79
C PHE A 47 -4.26 -5.82 -1.05
N THR A 48 -5.51 -5.58 -0.66
CA THR A 48 -6.08 -4.23 -0.68
C THR A 48 -6.77 -3.97 0.64
N ALA A 49 -6.66 -2.74 1.13
CA ALA A 49 -7.36 -2.34 2.33
C ALA A 49 -7.74 -0.87 2.36
N VAL A 50 -8.65 -0.59 3.27
CA VAL A 50 -9.06 0.73 3.70
C VAL A 50 -8.73 0.86 5.17
N PHE A 51 -8.01 1.92 5.50
CA PHE A 51 -7.63 2.30 6.86
C PHE A 51 -8.34 3.60 7.24
N ASP A 52 -8.59 3.79 8.53
CA ASP A 52 -9.03 5.10 9.02
C ASP A 52 -7.88 6.11 9.10
N ARG A 53 -8.21 7.35 9.44
CA ARG A 53 -7.22 8.42 9.59
C ARG A 53 -6.16 8.14 10.67
N GLN A 54 -6.37 7.16 11.56
CA GLN A 54 -5.39 6.74 12.57
C GLN A 54 -4.52 5.57 12.09
N GLY A 55 -4.66 5.13 10.84
CA GLY A 55 -3.91 3.99 10.31
C GLY A 55 -4.45 2.64 10.79
N ARG A 56 -5.67 2.58 11.34
CA ARG A 56 -6.28 1.32 11.79
C ARG A 56 -7.04 0.68 10.64
N LEU A 57 -6.84 -0.62 10.44
CA LEU A 57 -7.53 -1.38 9.39
C LEU A 57 -9.05 -1.37 9.62
N ILE A 58 -9.81 -0.95 8.60
CA ILE A 58 -11.27 -0.94 8.61
C ILE A 58 -11.84 -2.05 7.73
N SER A 59 -11.26 -2.23 6.54
CA SER A 59 -11.65 -3.29 5.61
C SER A 59 -10.41 -3.74 4.85
N GLY A 60 -10.22 -5.03 4.65
CA GLY A 60 -9.07 -5.56 3.93
C GLY A 60 -9.38 -6.87 3.23
N THR A 61 -8.50 -7.29 2.32
CA THR A 61 -8.55 -8.64 1.71
C THR A 61 -8.43 -9.71 2.81
N ARG A 62 -8.94 -10.91 2.56
CA ARG A 62 -9.14 -11.96 3.57
C ARG A 62 -7.84 -12.68 4.01
N VAL A 63 -6.70 -12.00 3.96
CA VAL A 63 -5.37 -12.52 4.28
C VAL A 63 -4.84 -11.79 5.54
N PRO A 64 -4.31 -12.50 6.55
CA PRO A 64 -4.03 -11.94 7.87
C PRO A 64 -2.67 -11.21 7.94
N LEU A 65 -2.34 -10.36 6.97
CA LEU A 65 -0.98 -9.82 6.82
C LEU A 65 -0.77 -8.35 7.24
N ALA A 66 -1.81 -7.54 7.44
CA ALA A 66 -1.62 -6.10 7.48
C ALA A 66 -2.30 -5.41 8.67
N GLY A 67 -1.59 -5.28 9.78
CA GLY A 67 -2.04 -4.46 10.92
C GLY A 67 -1.55 -3.02 10.87
N ASN A 68 -0.31 -2.81 10.39
CA ASN A 68 0.40 -1.55 10.54
C ASN A 68 1.11 -1.10 9.25
N LEU A 69 0.35 -0.93 8.17
CA LEU A 69 0.91 -0.45 6.90
C LEU A 69 0.96 1.08 6.77
N ILE A 70 0.37 1.80 7.71
CA ILE A 70 0.18 3.26 7.62
C ILE A 70 1.11 4.02 8.57
N ASP A 71 1.51 3.45 9.71
CA ASP A 71 2.27 4.21 10.72
C ASP A 71 3.61 4.70 10.18
N CYS A 72 4.32 3.88 9.38
CA CYS A 72 5.61 4.30 8.80
C CYS A 72 5.47 5.52 7.85
N ILE A 73 4.36 5.60 7.12
CA ILE A 73 4.04 6.78 6.31
C ILE A 73 3.74 7.97 7.23
N LEU A 74 2.92 7.79 8.26
CA LEU A 74 2.53 8.87 9.19
C LEU A 74 3.70 9.41 10.03
N GLU A 75 4.67 8.56 10.36
CA GLU A 75 5.90 8.93 11.07
C GLU A 75 6.79 9.85 10.21
N GLN A 76 6.83 9.64 8.89
CA GLN A 76 7.64 10.43 7.97
C GLN A 76 6.88 11.61 7.36
N TYR A 77 5.57 11.45 7.11
CA TYR A 77 4.69 12.43 6.47
C TYR A 77 3.52 12.73 7.42
N PRO A 78 3.59 13.82 8.19
CA PRO A 78 2.48 14.24 9.02
C PRO A 78 1.21 14.49 8.20
N GLN A 79 0.04 14.21 8.78
CA GLN A 79 -1.26 14.33 8.09
C GLN A 79 -1.50 15.74 7.53
N ASP A 80 -1.01 16.78 8.22
CA ASP A 80 -1.13 18.17 7.77
C ASP A 80 -0.34 18.48 6.49
N ASP A 81 0.67 17.68 6.14
CA ASP A 81 1.36 17.80 4.86
C ASP A 81 0.64 17.05 3.73
N MET A 82 -0.24 16.10 4.04
CA MET A 82 -0.90 15.27 3.04
C MET A 82 -1.93 16.05 2.23
N ARG A 83 -2.06 15.71 0.95
CA ARG A 83 -2.98 16.34 0.02
C ARG A 83 -3.76 15.29 -0.77
N ASP A 84 -4.95 15.67 -1.21
CA ASP A 84 -5.69 14.87 -2.17
C ASP A 84 -4.85 14.69 -3.45
N GLY A 85 -4.82 13.47 -3.97
CA GLY A 85 -3.95 13.07 -5.09
C GLY A 85 -2.47 12.83 -4.72
N ASP A 86 -2.11 12.77 -3.44
CA ASP A 86 -0.82 12.20 -3.03
C ASP A 86 -0.83 10.66 -3.18
N LEU A 87 0.34 10.07 -3.43
CA LEU A 87 0.54 8.61 -3.42
C LEU A 87 1.91 8.30 -2.85
N TYR A 88 1.96 7.37 -1.90
CA TYR A 88 3.17 6.92 -1.22
C TYR A 88 3.48 5.47 -1.59
N ILE A 89 4.77 5.14 -1.68
CA ILE A 89 5.26 3.77 -1.86
C ILE A 89 6.31 3.43 -0.82
N TYR A 90 6.41 2.15 -0.47
CA TYR A 90 7.54 1.60 0.28
C TYR A 90 7.53 0.06 0.25
N ASN A 91 8.69 -0.53 0.55
CA ASN A 91 8.84 -1.97 0.80
C ASN A 91 9.82 -2.27 1.93
N ASP A 92 10.38 -1.24 2.58
CA ASP A 92 11.42 -1.39 3.60
C ASP A 92 10.87 -2.12 4.86
N PRO A 93 11.36 -3.33 5.18
CA PRO A 93 10.88 -4.10 6.34
C PRO A 93 11.22 -3.44 7.69
N TYR A 94 12.29 -2.65 7.75
CA TYR A 94 12.74 -1.99 8.97
C TYR A 94 11.90 -0.75 9.27
N TRP A 95 11.66 0.08 8.25
CA TRP A 95 10.78 1.25 8.40
C TRP A 95 9.34 0.85 8.70
N SER A 96 8.86 -0.22 8.07
CA SER A 96 7.52 -0.77 8.33
C SER A 96 7.42 -1.56 9.64
N LYS A 97 8.52 -1.70 10.40
CA LYS A 97 8.59 -2.44 11.66
C LYS A 97 8.08 -3.88 11.52
N GLY A 98 8.38 -4.50 10.37
CA GLY A 98 7.99 -5.87 10.03
C GLY A 98 6.57 -6.00 9.50
N ALA A 99 5.84 -4.91 9.24
CA ALA A 99 4.55 -4.99 8.56
C ALA A 99 4.71 -5.46 7.09
N VAL A 100 5.83 -5.10 6.45
CA VAL A 100 6.30 -5.72 5.21
C VAL A 100 7.36 -6.76 5.57
N SER A 101 7.21 -8.01 5.10
CA SER A 101 8.08 -9.12 5.52
C SER A 101 9.34 -9.30 4.68
N HIS A 102 9.32 -8.89 3.41
CA HIS A 102 10.49 -8.96 2.50
C HIS A 102 10.41 -7.85 1.45
N LEU A 103 11.46 -7.62 0.67
CA LEU A 103 11.51 -6.46 -0.23
C LEU A 103 10.59 -6.55 -1.48
N PRO A 104 10.29 -7.72 -2.08
CA PRO A 104 9.42 -7.78 -3.27
C PRO A 104 8.01 -7.22 -3.06
N ASP A 105 7.60 -7.14 -1.81
CA ASP A 105 6.31 -6.68 -1.33
C ASP A 105 6.23 -5.16 -1.35
N MET A 106 5.70 -4.59 -2.43
CA MET A 106 5.55 -3.14 -2.57
C MET A 106 4.18 -2.69 -2.10
N VAL A 107 4.17 -1.76 -1.15
CA VAL A 107 2.97 -1.14 -0.60
C VAL A 107 2.75 0.22 -1.26
N PHE A 108 1.50 0.51 -1.59
CA PHE A 108 1.01 1.76 -2.14
C PHE A 108 -0.08 2.32 -1.23
N VAL A 109 0.06 3.57 -0.80
CA VAL A 109 -0.89 4.21 0.12
C VAL A 109 -1.32 5.56 -0.46
N ALA A 110 -2.63 5.74 -0.61
CA ALA A 110 -3.25 6.99 -1.01
C ALA A 110 -4.13 7.55 0.14
N PRO A 111 -3.91 8.78 0.61
CA PRO A 111 -4.82 9.42 1.54
C PRO A 111 -6.15 9.76 0.83
N VAL A 112 -7.27 9.52 1.51
CA VAL A 112 -8.61 9.75 0.99
C VAL A 112 -9.21 10.96 1.66
N PHE A 113 -9.56 11.97 0.87
CA PHE A 113 -10.14 13.23 1.34
C PHE A 113 -11.63 13.33 1.02
N SER A 114 -12.38 14.00 1.91
CA SER A 114 -13.75 14.44 1.65
C SER A 114 -13.92 15.85 2.20
N ARG A 115 -14.35 16.79 1.36
CA ARG A 115 -14.51 18.21 1.76
C ARG A 115 -13.26 18.79 2.45
N SER A 116 -12.09 18.45 1.92
CA SER A 116 -10.77 18.84 2.46
C SER A 116 -10.41 18.27 3.85
N GLU A 117 -11.17 17.30 4.36
CA GLU A 117 -10.83 16.54 5.57
C GLU A 117 -10.25 15.17 5.18
N LEU A 118 -9.17 14.76 5.84
CA LEU A 118 -8.59 13.42 5.71
C LEU A 118 -9.54 12.41 6.39
N MET A 119 -10.11 11.51 5.58
CA MET A 119 -11.04 10.49 6.05
C MET A 119 -10.33 9.18 6.42
N GLY A 120 -9.22 8.88 5.76
CA GLY A 120 -8.48 7.64 5.93
C GLY A 120 -7.55 7.39 4.76
N PHE A 121 -7.22 6.12 4.52
CA PHE A 121 -6.28 5.70 3.49
C PHE A 121 -6.83 4.54 2.68
N ALA A 122 -6.62 4.57 1.38
CA ALA A 122 -6.74 3.42 0.51
C ALA A 122 -5.34 2.85 0.32
N GLU A 123 -5.21 1.54 0.46
CA GLU A 123 -3.95 0.83 0.41
C GLU A 123 -4.06 -0.34 -0.56
N ALA A 124 -2.99 -0.54 -1.31
CA ALA A 124 -2.78 -1.70 -2.14
C ALA A 124 -1.35 -2.19 -1.97
N TRP A 125 -1.18 -3.49 -1.92
CA TRP A 125 0.09 -4.16 -1.77
C TRP A 125 0.22 -5.24 -2.81
N GLY A 126 1.37 -5.34 -3.47
CA GLY A 126 1.59 -6.31 -4.52
C GLY A 126 2.99 -6.88 -4.46
N HIS A 127 3.06 -8.21 -4.59
CA HIS A 127 4.33 -8.92 -4.69
C HIS A 127 4.90 -8.77 -6.10
N LEU A 128 5.95 -7.97 -6.22
CA LEU A 128 6.61 -7.69 -7.48
C LEU A 128 7.53 -8.84 -7.90
N TRP A 129 7.59 -9.11 -9.21
CA TRP A 129 8.38 -10.23 -9.74
C TRP A 129 9.89 -10.03 -9.57
N ASP A 130 10.39 -8.81 -9.78
CA ASP A 130 11.81 -8.48 -9.71
C ASP A 130 12.00 -7.01 -9.31
N ILE A 131 12.80 -6.80 -8.28
CA ILE A 131 13.18 -5.50 -7.75
C ILE A 131 14.72 -5.38 -7.63
N GLY A 132 15.45 -6.20 -8.40
CA GLY A 132 16.90 -6.35 -8.31
C GLY A 132 17.34 -7.50 -7.40
N GLY A 133 18.42 -7.31 -6.66
CA GLY A 133 19.00 -8.31 -5.76
C GLY A 133 20.08 -9.19 -6.41
N LEU A 134 20.59 -10.18 -5.69
CA LEU A 134 21.70 -11.04 -6.14
C LEU A 134 21.34 -11.87 -7.37
N MET A 135 20.13 -12.42 -7.40
CA MET A 135 19.68 -13.36 -8.42
C MET A 135 18.45 -12.82 -9.15
N PRO A 136 18.23 -13.18 -10.42
CA PRO A 136 16.98 -12.87 -11.11
C PRO A 136 15.77 -13.53 -10.42
N GLY A 137 14.67 -12.78 -10.32
CA GLY A 137 13.43 -13.23 -9.70
C GLY A 137 13.23 -12.61 -8.32
N SER A 138 12.15 -13.03 -7.66
CA SER A 138 11.66 -12.31 -6.49
C SER A 138 12.42 -12.63 -5.19
N ILE A 139 12.91 -13.85 -5.01
CA ILE A 139 13.57 -14.26 -3.75
C ILE A 139 15.00 -14.67 -4.09
N SER A 140 15.96 -14.19 -3.30
CA SER A 140 17.37 -14.55 -3.39
C SER A 140 17.76 -15.48 -2.24
N PRO A 141 17.74 -16.82 -2.39
CA PRO A 141 18.02 -17.75 -1.29
C PRO A 141 19.42 -17.65 -0.70
N ASP A 142 20.38 -17.18 -1.51
CA ASP A 142 21.77 -16.95 -1.11
C ASP A 142 21.99 -15.56 -0.48
N ALA A 143 20.93 -14.77 -0.28
CA ALA A 143 21.02 -13.47 0.38
C ALA A 143 21.42 -13.65 1.86
N THR A 144 22.55 -13.05 2.22
CA THR A 144 23.05 -13.00 3.60
C THR A 144 22.71 -11.70 4.33
N GLU A 145 22.26 -10.68 3.60
CA GLU A 145 21.86 -9.37 4.13
C GLU A 145 20.75 -8.77 3.27
N THR A 146 19.98 -7.82 3.83
CA THR A 146 18.83 -7.21 3.14
C THR A 146 19.20 -6.52 1.82
N PHE A 147 20.41 -5.96 1.72
CA PHE A 147 20.89 -5.27 0.52
C PHE A 147 21.12 -6.22 -0.67
N HIS A 148 21.14 -7.53 -0.42
CA HIS A 148 21.19 -8.57 -1.44
C HIS A 148 19.81 -8.90 -2.04
N GLU A 149 18.72 -8.41 -1.45
CA GLU A 149 17.35 -8.76 -1.87
C GLU A 149 16.73 -7.76 -2.86
N GLY A 150 17.42 -6.63 -3.14
CA GLY A 150 16.98 -5.65 -4.13
C GLY A 150 16.90 -4.23 -3.57
N ILE A 151 16.16 -3.37 -4.27
CA ILE A 151 16.01 -1.99 -3.86
C ILE A 151 15.16 -1.89 -2.59
N LEU A 152 15.71 -1.19 -1.59
CA LEU A 152 15.00 -0.76 -0.39
C LEU A 152 14.43 0.63 -0.63
N VAL A 153 13.10 0.72 -0.55
CA VAL A 153 12.34 1.95 -0.73
C VAL A 153 11.74 2.32 0.63
N PRO A 154 12.28 3.34 1.32
CA PRO A 154 11.63 3.88 2.50
C PRO A 154 10.31 4.57 2.10
N PRO A 155 9.44 4.96 3.06
CA PRO A 155 8.25 5.77 2.78
C PRO A 155 8.56 6.93 1.83
N THR A 156 8.08 6.82 0.59
CA THR A 156 8.45 7.75 -0.50
C THR A 156 7.20 8.22 -1.22
N ARG A 157 7.03 9.54 -1.30
CA ARG A 157 5.93 10.15 -2.06
C ARG A 157 6.24 10.15 -3.56
N ILE A 158 5.45 9.43 -4.35
CA ILE A 158 5.57 9.34 -5.81
C ILE A 158 4.53 10.18 -6.57
N TYR A 159 3.42 10.56 -5.93
CA TYR A 159 2.56 11.63 -6.42
C TYR A 159 2.43 12.72 -5.36
N ARG A 160 2.51 13.98 -5.79
CA ARG A 160 2.24 15.15 -4.96
C ARG A 160 1.10 15.94 -5.55
N ALA A 161 -0.07 15.90 -4.94
CA ALA A 161 -1.29 16.56 -5.41
C ALA A 161 -1.55 16.31 -6.91
N GLY A 162 -1.50 15.04 -7.33
CA GLY A 162 -1.70 14.60 -8.71
C GLY A 162 -0.48 14.77 -9.63
N GLN A 163 0.64 15.33 -9.16
CA GLN A 163 1.87 15.44 -9.94
C GLN A 163 2.79 14.25 -9.68
N PHE A 164 3.10 13.50 -10.75
CA PHE A 164 3.96 12.32 -10.68
C PHE A 164 5.44 12.69 -10.54
N ASN A 165 6.15 11.98 -9.68
CA ASN A 165 7.59 12.11 -9.51
C ASN A 165 8.34 11.10 -10.40
N GLU A 166 8.60 11.51 -11.64
CA GLU A 166 9.29 10.68 -12.62
C GLU A 166 10.71 10.30 -12.21
N GLU A 167 11.43 11.16 -11.47
CA GLU A 167 12.82 10.92 -11.08
C GLU A 167 12.93 9.74 -10.11
N VAL A 168 12.07 9.70 -9.09
CA VAL A 168 12.00 8.59 -8.14
C VAL A 168 11.65 7.29 -8.85
N MET A 169 10.65 7.33 -9.73
CA MET A 169 10.23 6.12 -10.44
C MET A 169 11.27 5.65 -11.46
N ARG A 170 12.00 6.56 -12.11
CA ARG A 170 13.12 6.21 -12.98
C ARG A 170 14.22 5.48 -12.20
N MET A 171 14.54 5.93 -11.00
CA MET A 171 15.50 5.26 -10.13
C MET A 171 15.00 3.88 -9.69
N PHE A 172 13.75 3.79 -9.27
CA PHE A 172 13.14 2.53 -8.84
C PHE A 172 13.11 1.49 -9.97
N LEU A 173 12.52 1.83 -11.12
CA LEU A 173 12.38 0.93 -12.27
C LEU A 173 13.73 0.46 -12.80
N ARG A 174 14.76 1.32 -12.76
CA ARG A 174 16.10 0.94 -13.24
C ARG A 174 16.74 -0.20 -12.44
N ASN A 175 16.32 -0.41 -11.20
CA ASN A 175 16.83 -1.49 -10.35
C ASN A 175 16.15 -2.84 -10.63
N SER A 176 15.10 -2.88 -11.47
CA SER A 176 14.52 -4.13 -11.93
C SER A 176 15.18 -4.62 -13.23
N ARG A 177 15.29 -5.94 -13.37
CA ARG A 177 15.63 -6.62 -14.62
C ARG A 177 14.49 -6.57 -15.64
N PHE A 178 13.27 -6.31 -15.18
CA PHE A 178 12.04 -6.29 -15.99
C PHE A 178 11.24 -4.99 -15.74
N PRO A 179 11.80 -3.81 -16.04
CA PRO A 179 11.18 -2.51 -15.70
C PRO A 179 9.79 -2.32 -16.32
N GLU A 180 9.49 -2.98 -17.44
CA GLU A 180 8.19 -2.90 -18.12
C GLU A 180 7.07 -3.68 -17.39
N MET A 181 7.43 -4.56 -16.43
CA MET A 181 6.52 -5.47 -15.73
C MET A 181 6.31 -5.09 -14.26
N VAL A 182 6.96 -4.01 -13.80
CA VAL A 182 6.95 -3.52 -12.43
C VAL A 182 6.04 -2.31 -12.29
#